data_AF-A0A941JKN2-F1
#
_entry.id   AF-A0A941JKN2-F1
#
_cell.length_a   1.000
_cell.length_b   1.000
_cell.length_c   1.000
_cell.angle_alpha   90.00
_cell.angle_beta   90.00
_cell.angle_gamma   90.00
#
_symmetry.space_group_name_H-M   'P 1'
#
loop_
_entity.id
_entity.type
_entity.pdbx_description
1 polymer ?
#
loop_
_entity_poly.entity_id
_entity_poly.type
_entity_poly.pdbx_seq_one_letter_code
_entity_poly.pdbx_strand_id
1 'polypeptide(L)' 'MKSRAAVAFGPGKPLEIVEIDVAPPKAGEVLVKITHTGVCHTDAFTLSG' A
#
# COMPACT_ATOMS: atom_id res chain seq x y z
N MET A 1 6.84 5.52 11.21
CA MET A 1 7.87 4.55 10.77
C MET A 1 8.07 4.72 9.27
N LYS A 2 9.31 4.94 8.82
CA LYS A 2 9.64 4.96 7.39
C LYS A 2 9.53 3.55 6.82
N SER A 3 8.76 3.38 5.74
CA SER A 3 8.49 2.10 5.10
C SER A 3 8.45 2.24 3.59
N ARG A 4 8.97 1.24 2.88
CA ARG A 4 8.85 1.11 1.43
C ARG A 4 7.46 0.59 1.06
N ALA A 5 6.77 1.26 0.14
CA ALA A 5 5.42 0.91 -0.30
C ALA A 5 5.25 1.05 -1.82
N ALA A 6 4.30 0.31 -2.39
CA ALA A 6 3.84 0.49 -3.76
C ALA A 6 2.57 1.37 -3.74
N VAL A 7 2.61 2.53 -4.40
CA VAL A 7 1.55 3.55 -4.31
C VAL A 7 0.98 3.86 -5.69
N ALA A 8 -0.35 3.91 -5.79
CA ALA A 8 -1.06 4.39 -6.97
C ALA A 8 -1.30 5.90 -6.84
N PHE A 9 -0.63 6.72 -7.65
CA PHE A 9 -0.85 8.17 -7.69
C PHE A 9 -1.98 8.61 -8.63
N GLY A 10 -2.59 7.67 -9.34
CA GLY A 10 -3.76 7.91 -10.19
C GLY A 10 -4.20 6.66 -10.95
N PRO A 11 -5.41 6.69 -11.53
CA PRO A 11 -5.94 5.57 -12.31
C PRO A 11 -5.12 5.34 -13.58
N GLY A 12 -4.98 4.08 -13.96
CA GLY A 12 -4.24 3.62 -15.13
C GLY A 12 -2.72 3.81 -15.07
N LYS A 13 -2.18 4.36 -13.98
CA LYS A 13 -0.73 4.57 -13.80
C LYS A 13 -0.08 3.34 -13.16
N PRO A 14 1.17 3.02 -13.52
CA PRO A 14 1.94 2.01 -12.78
C PRO A 14 2.04 2.37 -11.30
N LEU A 15 2.11 1.36 -10.44
CA LEU A 15 2.44 1.57 -9.03
C LEU A 15 3.88 2.08 -8.91
N GLU A 16 4.07 3.11 -8.10
CA GLU A 16 5.39 3.66 -7.81
C GLU A 16 5.89 3.17 -6.46
N ILE A 17 7.16 2.76 -6.42
CA ILE A 17 7.80 2.33 -5.19
C ILE A 17 8.39 3.55 -4.49
N VAL A 18 7.81 3.93 -3.36
CA VAL A 18 8.20 5.13 -2.62
C VAL A 18 8.40 4.83 -1.14
N GLU A 19 9.07 5.74 -0.44
CA GLU A 19 9.17 5.72 1.02
C GLU A 19 8.04 6.55 1.63
N ILE A 20 7.31 5.97 2.59
CA ILE A 20 6.21 6.62 3.29
C ILE A 20 6.43 6.60 4.81
N ASP A 21 5.78 7.53 5.51
CA ASP A 21 5.65 7.52 6.95
C ASP A 21 4.37 6.81 7.39
N VAL A 22 4.51 5.64 8.00
CA VAL A 22 3.40 4.92 8.63
C VAL A 22 3.23 5.45 10.05
N ALA A 23 2.03 5.96 10.36
CA ALA A 23 1.68 6.44 11.69
C ALA A 23 1.67 5.28 12.73
N PRO A 24 1.90 5.56 14.02
CA PRO A 24 1.68 4.56 15.06
C PRO A 24 0.20 4.16 15.14
N PRO A 25 -0.11 2.93 15.58
CA PRO A 25 -1.49 2.49 15.73
C PRO A 25 -2.19 3.28 16.86
N LYS A 26 -3.47 3.57 16.67
CA LYS A 26 -4.35 4.16 17.69
C LYS A 26 -4.98 3.08 18.58
N ALA A 27 -5.83 3.49 19.52
CA ALA A 27 -6.55 2.56 20.39
C ALA A 27 -7.43 1.60 19.54
N GLY A 28 -7.20 0.30 19.70
CA GLY A 28 -7.90 -0.75 18.94
C GLY A 28 -7.30 -1.10 17.58
N GLU A 29 -6.23 -0.42 17.15
CA GLU A 29 -5.53 -0.70 15.90
C GLU A 29 -4.26 -1.56 16.13
N VAL A 30 -3.85 -2.30 15.10
CA VAL A 30 -2.61 -3.10 15.10
C VAL A 30 -1.75 -2.67 13.92
N LEU A 31 -0.46 -2.41 14.18
CA LEU A 31 0.52 -2.18 13.13
C LEU A 31 1.20 -3.50 12.75
N VAL A 32 1.06 -3.90 11.49
CA VAL A 32 1.58 -5.18 10.98
C VAL A 32 2.78 -4.94 10.06
N LYS A 33 3.84 -5.73 10.25
CA LYS A 33 4.95 -5.81 9.31
C LYS A 33 4.66 -6.89 8.26
N ILE A 34 4.39 -6.47 7.03
CA ILE A 34 4.12 -7.38 5.91
C ILE A 34 5.43 -8.06 5.47
N THR A 35 5.45 -9.39 5.45
CA THR A 35 6.61 -10.18 4.97
C THR A 35 6.42 -10.62 3.52
N HIS A 36 5.19 -10.98 3.14
CA HIS A 36 4.80 -11.42 1.80
C HIS A 36 3.40 -10.90 1.49
N THR A 37 3.14 -10.62 0.21
CA THR A 37 1.82 -10.23 -0.30
C THR A 37 1.62 -10.79 -1.71
N GLY A 38 0.37 -10.94 -2.13
CA GLY A 38 -0.01 -11.32 -3.49
C GLY A 38 -0.89 -10.24 -4.11
N VAL A 39 -0.97 -10.23 -5.45
CA VAL A 39 -1.85 -9.33 -6.19
C VAL A 39 -3.13 -10.09 -6.56
N CYS A 40 -4.27 -9.52 -6.21
CA CYS A 40 -5.58 -10.00 -6.60
C CYS A 40 -6.09 -9.25 -7.85
N HIS A 41 -7.03 -9.85 -8.58
CA HIS A 41 -7.69 -9.18 -9.70
C HIS A 41 -8.34 -7.84 -9.28
N THR A 42 -8.90 -7.76 -8.08
CA THR A 42 -9.54 -6.54 -7.57
C THR A 42 -8.56 -5.37 -7.42
N ASP A 43 -7.28 -5.64 -7.13
CA ASP A 43 -6.26 -4.59 -7.07
C ASP A 43 -6.05 -3.97 -8.46
N ALA A 44 -5.95 -4.81 -9.50
CA ALA A 44 -5.80 -4.36 -10.88
C ALA A 44 -7.06 -3.63 -11.39
N PHE A 45 -8.25 -4.14 -11.07
CA PHE A 45 -9.52 -3.49 -11.38
C PHE A 45 -9.65 -2.10 -10.75
N THR A 46 -9.19 -1.93 -9.51
CA THR A 46 -9.18 -0.62 -8.86
C THR A 46 -8.14 0.30 -9.49
N LEU A 47 -6.97 -0.25 -9.85
CA LEU A 47 -5.88 0.51 -10.45
C LEU A 47 -6.21 1.01 -11.85
N SER A 48 -7.07 0.32 -12.62
CA SER A 48 -7.44 0.76 -13.97
C SER A 48 -8.22 2.09 -14.00
N GLY A 49 -8.79 2.50 -12.86
CA GLY A 49 -9.85 3.51 -12.82
C GLY A 49 -11.18 2.96 -13.33
#